data_AF-A0A4T0UTL5-F1
#
_entry.id   AF-A0A4T0UTL5-F1
#
_cell.length_a   1.000
_cell.length_b   1.000
_cell.length_c   1.000
_cell.angle_alpha   90.00
_cell.angle_beta   90.00
_cell.angle_gamma   90.00
#
_symmetry.space_group_name_H-M   'P 1'
#
loop_
_entity.id
_entity.type
_entity.pdbx_description
1 polymer ?
#
loop_
_entity_poly.entity_id
_entity_poly.type
_entity_poly.pdbx_seq_one_letter_code
_entity_poly.pdbx_strand_id
1 'polypeptide(L)' 'MTIPDWFYGIASILAGFALAFLTVKKRSMGVKEDWFSLFGKIILTLFMIGFGLLLLTVSKTS' A
#
# COMPACT_ATOMS: atom_id res chain seq x y z
N MET A 1 -3.41 25.05 4.59
CA MET A 1 -4.47 24.12 5.02
C MET A 1 -3.82 22.77 5.26
N THR A 2 -3.70 22.36 6.53
CA THR A 2 -3.04 21.11 6.93
C THR A 2 -4.01 19.95 6.68
N ILE A 3 -3.64 19.06 5.77
CA ILE A 3 -4.37 17.81 5.55
C ILE A 3 -4.19 16.97 6.82
N PRO A 4 -5.27 16.45 7.43
CA PRO A 4 -5.18 15.67 8.66
C PRO A 4 -4.36 14.39 8.49
N ASP A 5 -3.62 13.99 9.54
CA ASP A 5 -2.74 12.82 9.49
C ASP A 5 -3.46 11.50 9.18
N TRP A 6 -4.70 11.37 9.65
CA TRP A 6 -5.55 10.22 9.31
C TRP A 6 -5.80 10.08 7.81
N PHE A 7 -5.83 11.19 7.05
CA PHE A 7 -6.03 11.16 5.61
C PHE A 7 -4.82 10.55 4.88
N TYR A 8 -3.60 10.84 5.34
CA TYR A 8 -2.39 10.18 4.83
C TYR A 8 -2.37 8.69 5.15
N GLY A 9 -2.87 8.30 6.34
CA GLY A 9 -3.04 6.90 6.71
C GLY A 9 -3.95 6.14 5.74
N ILE A 10 -5.13 6.70 5.45
CA ILE A 10 -6.07 6.13 4.47
C ILE A 10 -5.46 6.08 3.07
N ALA A 11 -4.80 7.16 2.63
CA ALA A 11 -4.16 7.21 1.31
C ALA A 11 -3.08 6.14 1.15
N SER A 12 -2.28 5.89 2.20
CA SER A 12 -1.26 4.84 2.21
C SER A 12 -1.86 3.44 2.09
N ILE A 13 -2.93 3.16 2.84
CA ILE A 13 -3.65 1.88 2.76
C ILE A 13 -4.22 1.68 1.35
N LEU A 14 -4.88 2.70 0.82
CA LEU A 14 -5.48 2.67 -0.52
C LEU A 14 -4.42 2.41 -1.60
N ALA A 15 -3.25 3.03 -1.48
CA ALA A 15 -2.14 2.80 -2.41
C ALA A 15 -1.56 1.39 -2.30
N GLY A 16 -1.47 0.81 -1.09
CA GLY A 16 -1.14 -0.60 -0.91
C GLY A 16 -2.14 -1.53 -1.61
N PHE A 17 -3.44 -1.28 -1.44
CA PHE A 17 -4.49 -2.04 -2.15
C PHE A 17 -4.40 -1.88 -3.68
N ALA A 18 -4.16 -0.67 -4.17
CA ALA A 18 -3.99 -0.42 -5.60
C ALA A 18 -2.79 -1.19 -6.17
N LEU A 19 -1.67 -1.24 -5.44
CA LEU A 19 -0.48 -1.98 -5.84
C LEU A 19 -0.74 -3.49 -5.91
N ALA A 20 -1.44 -4.03 -4.92
CA ALA A 20 -1.86 -5.43 -4.91
C ALA A 20 -2.80 -5.75 -6.09
N PHE A 21 -3.80 -4.90 -6.32
CA PHE A 21 -4.75 -5.06 -7.43
C PHE A 21 -4.05 -5.00 -8.79
N LEU A 22 -3.14 -4.05 -9.00
CA LEU A 22 -2.36 -3.95 -10.24
C LEU A 22 -1.47 -5.17 -10.44
N THR A 23 -0.90 -5.72 -9.37
CA THR A 23 -0.09 -6.95 -9.42
C THR A 23 -0.93 -8.15 -9.83
N VAL A 24 -2.13 -8.31 -9.27
CA VAL A 24 -3.08 -9.38 -9.65
C VAL A 24 -3.55 -9.20 -11.10
N LYS A 25 -3.91 -7.97 -11.49
CA LYS A 25 -4.35 -7.67 -12.86
C LYS A 25 -3.24 -7.93 -13.88
N LYS A 26 -2.00 -7.54 -13.58
CA LYS A 26 -0.82 -7.84 -14.41
C LYS A 26 -0.63 -9.35 -14.60
N ARG A 27 -0.81 -10.14 -13.54
CA ARG A 27 -0.74 -11.60 -13.59
C ARG A 27 -1.85 -12.20 -14.46
N SER A 28 -3.07 -11.66 -14.36
CA SER A 28 -4.21 -12.06 -15.20
C SER A 28 -4.01 -11.73 -16.69
N MET A 29 -3.20 -10.72 -17.02
CA MET A 29 -2.87 -10.35 -18.41
C MET A 29 -1.76 -11.24 -19.01
N GLY A 30 -1.27 -12.24 -18.29
CA GLY A 30 -0.23 -13.15 -18.77
C GLY A 30 1.16 -12.51 -18.86
N VAL A 31 1.34 -11.30 -18.31
CA VAL A 31 2.65 -10.64 -18.27
C VAL A 31 3.51 -11.35 -17.23
N LYS A 32 4.54 -12.07 -17.69
CA LYS A 32 5.52 -12.70 -16.81
C LYS A 32 6.20 -11.63 -15.97
N GLU A 33 6.24 -11.87 -14.66
CA GLU A 33 6.89 -11.02 -13.68
C GLU A 33 7.95 -11.85 -12.97
N ASP A 34 9.16 -11.29 -12.82
CA ASP A 34 10.23 -11.95 -12.09
C ASP A 34 9.87 -12.09 -10.61
N TRP A 35 10.30 -13.21 -10.02
CA TRP A 35 10.10 -13.51 -8.60
C TRP A 35 10.63 -12.41 -7.68
N PHE A 36 11.76 -11.79 -8.04
CA PHE A 36 12.33 -10.67 -7.30
C PHE A 36 11.41 -9.44 -7.30
N SER A 37 10.82 -9.13 -8.45
CA SER A 37 9.88 -8.01 -8.58
C SER A 37 8.58 -8.28 -7.81
N LEU A 38 8.05 -9.49 -7.91
CA LEU A 38 6.86 -9.91 -7.16
C LEU A 38 7.08 -9.79 -5.64
N PHE A 39 8.20 -10.30 -5.15
CA PHE A 39 8.55 -10.24 -3.73
C PHE A 39 8.70 -8.80 -3.24
N GLY A 40 9.38 -7.94 -4.01
CA GLY A 40 9.52 -6.52 -3.70
C GLY A 40 8.17 -5.80 -3.58
N LYS A 41 7.22 -6.09 -4.48
CA LYS A 41 5.86 -5.51 -4.41
C LYS A 41 5.07 -5.99 -3.20
N ILE A 42 5.22 -7.25 -2.80
CA ILE A 42 4.56 -7.79 -1.60
C ILE A 42 5.09 -7.05 -0.37
N ILE A 43 6.42 -6.92 -0.22
CA ILE A 43 7.02 -6.16 0.88
C ILE A 43 6.53 -4.72 0.87
N LEU A 44 6.53 -4.07 -0.28
CA LEU A 44 6.07 -2.68 -0.41
C LEU A 44 4.60 -2.54 -0.02
N THR A 45 3.75 -3.46 -0.46
CA THR A 45 2.32 -3.47 -0.10
C THR A 45 2.13 -3.61 1.41
N LEU A 46 2.83 -4.56 2.04
CA LEU A 46 2.79 -4.75 3.49
C LEU A 46 3.28 -3.50 4.25
N PHE A 47 4.35 -2.89 3.76
CA PHE A 47 4.88 -1.65 4.31
C PHE A 47 3.87 -0.50 4.22
N MET A 48 3.22 -0.30 3.08
CA MET A 48 2.21 0.75 2.90
C MET A 48 1.00 0.57 3.80
N ILE A 49 0.52 -0.67 3.97
CA ILE A 49 -0.59 -0.98 4.87
C ILE A 49 -0.18 -0.76 6.33
N GLY A 50 0.99 -1.29 6.74
CA GLY A 50 1.50 -1.12 8.10
C GLY A 50 1.77 0.34 8.45
N PHE A 51 2.37 1.09 7.54
CA PHE A 51 2.60 2.53 7.68
C PHE A 51 1.28 3.31 7.78
N GLY A 52 0.29 2.97 6.96
CA GLY A 52 -1.02 3.60 7.02
C GLY A 52 -1.75 3.35 8.35
N LEU A 53 -1.67 2.12 8.89
CA LEU A 53 -2.21 1.79 10.21
C LEU A 53 -1.50 2.54 11.33
N LEU A 54 -0.18 2.70 11.24
CA LEU A 54 0.60 3.50 12.20
C LEU A 54 0.16 4.96 12.18
N LEU A 55 -0.01 5.57 11.00
CA LEU A 55 -0.49 6.95 10.86
C LEU A 55 -1.89 7.14 11.46
N LEU A 56 -2.79 6.17 11.25
CA LEU A 56 -4.12 6.19 11.87
C LEU A 56 -4.06 6.11 13.41
N THR A 57 -3.13 5.30 13.93
CA THR A 57 -2.92 5.14 15.38
C THR A 57 -2.35 6.41 16.00
N VAL A 58 -1.34 7.02 15.37
CA VAL A 58 -0.75 8.30 15.80
C VAL A 58 -1.78 9.42 15.72
N SER A 59 -2.55 9.51 14.64
CA SER A 59 -3.59 10.54 14.48
C SER A 59 -4.70 10.46 15.52
N LYS A 60 -4.97 9.30 16.11
CA LYS A 60 -5.95 9.15 17.20
C LYS A 60 -5.41 9.59 18.57
N THR A 61 -4.09 9.71 18.68
CA THR A 61 -3.39 10.07 19.93
C THR A 61 -3.07 11.57 19.99
N SER A 62 -3.14 12.27 18.86
CA SER A 62 -2.91 13.72 18.74
C SER A 62 -4.20 14.52 18.84
#